data_AF-A0AAU0X9L7-F1
#
_entry.id   AF-A0AAU0X9L7-F1
#
_cell.length_a   1.000
_cell.length_b   1.000
_cell.length_c   1.000
_cell.angle_alpha   90.00
_cell.angle_beta   90.00
_cell.angle_gamma   90.00
#
_symmetry.space_group_name_H-M   'P 1'
#
loop_
_entity.id
_entity.type
_entity.pdbx_description
1 polymer ?
#
loop_
_entity_poly.entity_id
_entity_poly.type
_entity_poly.pdbx_seq_one_letter_code
_entity_poly.pdbx_strand_id
1 'polypeptide(L)'
;MKSPTEPVGSRSARPAADLGATYPSVTVDGAGRVLSCSDGAGALLEGVRTGALLADVAPSWLAEAHADIAGAPTDVGAGPSAAVRGRIGEATVDAFPSRAADGGVSWRLVDDRELRNVRAELARERVRSQILREVSSELLASLNVNRCMEATARMAAAHLADAAVVVGVRSGRMYPVTRCVTGGPVEQEKVELDPESMPGLAEALAGFPPVPSRWIDPGLVPDWVVPEQFTAGRAQIGSIVVVPLPGHGLPAGAIVLLRQSREAVFSEAEEAFVRLLAVRAGVALSSARVYAEQVHITDVLMRELLPPALESVHGIDYSGRYRAASATDRIGGDFYDVYPADSDDAETFVVLGDVCGKGLEAAVLTGKIRNTIEALLPFAADHLKLLTLLNNALLSSRHSRFVTLALASVRREGNRVRLRVSSAGHPAPLILRADGRVEEVDTRGVLIGVLPTDRVTITTAAVDLAPGETCLLYSDGVTEARGGPLGDVMFGEQRLHNTLSECAGLPAEAVTERLQMVATQWVGDGPHDDTAVLAITAPPTSHHVAVDGHTRGRFAS
;
A
#
# COMPACT_ATOMS: atom_id res chain seq x y z
N MET A 1 68.68 8.84 -15.31
CA MET A 1 69.36 7.66 -14.72
C MET A 1 68.27 6.74 -14.20
N LYS A 2 68.06 5.51 -14.65
CA LYS A 2 68.78 4.61 -15.57
C LYS A 2 67.73 3.56 -16.04
N SER A 3 67.68 3.28 -17.33
CA SER A 3 67.24 1.97 -17.87
C SER A 3 68.28 0.90 -17.52
N PRO A 4 67.93 -0.40 -17.61
CA PRO A 4 68.24 -1.20 -18.81
C PRO A 4 67.08 -2.16 -19.19
N THR A 5 66.69 -2.44 -20.44
CA THR A 5 67.35 -3.06 -21.62
C THR A 5 67.83 -4.50 -21.40
N GLU A 6 67.16 -5.48 -22.05
CA GLU A 6 67.73 -6.65 -22.80
C GLU A 6 66.64 -7.70 -23.15
N PRO A 7 66.83 -8.66 -24.08
CA PRO A 7 66.86 -8.46 -25.53
C PRO A 7 65.89 -9.40 -26.30
N VAL A 8 65.73 -9.13 -27.60
CA VAL A 8 65.09 -10.02 -28.58
C VAL A 8 65.99 -11.23 -28.86
N GLY A 9 65.47 -12.44 -28.67
CA GLY A 9 66.13 -13.72 -28.96
C GLY A 9 65.30 -14.62 -29.89
N SER A 10 65.95 -15.05 -30.96
CA SER A 10 65.47 -15.76 -32.15
C SER A 10 64.76 -17.10 -31.93
N ARG A 11 63.78 -17.37 -32.82
CA ARG A 11 63.15 -18.67 -33.12
C ARG A 11 64.18 -19.80 -33.21
N SER A 12 63.94 -20.88 -32.46
CA SER A 12 64.34 -22.23 -32.87
C SER A 12 63.11 -23.14 -32.78
N ALA A 13 62.80 -23.79 -33.89
CA ALA A 13 61.66 -24.70 -34.02
C ALA A 13 61.96 -26.01 -33.30
N ARG A 14 61.08 -26.41 -32.39
CA ARG A 14 60.93 -27.77 -31.87
C ARG A 14 59.43 -28.11 -31.79
N PRO A 15 59.08 -29.41 -31.93
CA PRO A 15 57.85 -29.86 -32.56
C PRO A 15 56.61 -29.60 -31.70
N ALA A 16 55.48 -29.37 -32.37
CA ALA A 16 54.17 -29.15 -31.77
C ALA A 16 53.81 -30.31 -30.83
N ALA A 17 53.85 -30.04 -29.53
CA ALA A 17 53.23 -30.88 -28.51
C ALA A 17 51.72 -30.63 -28.52
N ASP A 18 51.01 -31.73 -28.50
CA ASP A 18 49.56 -31.94 -28.52
C ASP A 18 48.80 -30.97 -27.60
N LEU A 19 48.01 -30.06 -28.20
CA LEU A 19 47.03 -29.25 -27.47
C LEU A 19 45.81 -30.13 -27.19
N GLY A 20 45.72 -30.61 -25.94
CA GLY A 20 44.72 -31.56 -25.47
C GLY A 20 43.30 -31.28 -25.97
N ALA A 21 42.77 -32.22 -26.75
CA ALA A 21 41.39 -32.20 -27.19
C ALA A 21 40.45 -32.21 -25.97
N THR A 22 39.61 -31.19 -25.83
CA THR A 22 38.65 -31.00 -24.72
C THR A 22 37.55 -32.08 -24.69
N TYR A 23 37.49 -32.95 -25.70
CA TYR A 23 36.50 -34.01 -25.84
C TYR A 23 37.20 -35.34 -26.17
N PRO A 24 36.67 -36.48 -25.69
CA PRO A 24 37.07 -37.80 -26.14
C PRO A 24 37.13 -37.88 -27.67
N SER A 25 38.26 -38.35 -28.22
CA SER A 25 38.45 -38.42 -29.66
C SER A 25 39.20 -39.69 -30.08
N VAL A 26 38.81 -40.21 -31.24
CA VAL A 26 39.46 -41.35 -31.89
C VAL A 26 39.67 -41.04 -33.37
N THR A 27 40.91 -41.18 -33.85
CA THR A 27 41.25 -40.98 -35.26
C THR A 27 41.50 -42.31 -35.91
N VAL A 28 40.88 -42.55 -37.06
CA VAL A 28 40.82 -43.85 -37.72
C VAL A 28 41.13 -43.68 -39.21
N ASP A 29 41.96 -44.55 -39.76
CA ASP A 29 42.32 -44.53 -41.19
C ASP A 29 41.21 -45.08 -42.09
N GLY A 30 41.32 -44.93 -43.41
CA GLY A 30 40.32 -45.41 -44.35
C GLY A 30 40.14 -46.94 -44.39
N ALA A 31 41.01 -47.71 -43.76
CA ALA A 31 40.89 -49.16 -43.59
C ALA A 31 40.24 -49.55 -42.24
N GLY A 32 39.81 -48.57 -41.44
CA GLY A 32 39.18 -48.78 -40.15
C GLY A 32 40.14 -49.04 -39.00
N ARG A 33 41.45 -48.78 -39.14
CA ARG A 33 42.42 -48.91 -38.04
C ARG A 33 42.54 -47.63 -37.24
N VAL A 34 42.50 -47.75 -35.92
CA VAL A 34 42.70 -46.64 -34.99
C VAL A 34 44.15 -46.16 -35.07
N LEU A 35 44.33 -44.92 -35.51
CA LEU A 35 45.63 -44.23 -35.58
C LEU A 35 46.00 -43.62 -34.23
N SER A 36 45.03 -42.99 -33.57
CA SER A 36 45.20 -42.40 -32.24
C SER A 36 43.87 -42.37 -31.49
N CYS A 37 43.94 -42.40 -30.17
CA CYS A 37 42.80 -42.22 -29.28
C CYS A 37 43.24 -41.41 -28.06
N SER A 38 42.39 -40.50 -27.59
CA SER A 38 42.63 -39.80 -26.33
C SER A 38 42.25 -40.67 -25.13
N ASP A 39 42.79 -40.36 -23.95
CA ASP A 39 42.46 -41.08 -22.71
C ASP A 39 40.95 -41.10 -22.42
N GLY A 40 40.26 -40.01 -22.73
CA GLY A 40 38.81 -39.91 -22.62
C GLY A 40 38.05 -40.82 -23.58
N ALA A 41 38.60 -41.11 -24.77
CA ALA A 41 38.04 -42.10 -25.68
C ALA A 41 38.25 -43.52 -25.16
N GLY A 42 39.38 -43.78 -24.49
CA GLY A 42 39.67 -45.05 -23.80
C GLY A 42 38.67 -45.38 -22.69
N ALA A 43 38.13 -44.37 -22.00
CA ALA A 43 37.11 -44.55 -20.97
C ALA A 43 35.69 -44.80 -21.53
N LEU A 44 35.40 -44.37 -22.76
CA LEU A 44 34.11 -44.56 -23.42
C LEU A 44 34.07 -45.85 -24.27
N LEU A 45 35.13 -46.13 -25.02
CA LEU A 45 35.24 -47.28 -25.92
C LEU A 45 36.20 -48.32 -25.32
N GLU A 46 35.64 -49.36 -24.73
CA GLU A 46 36.42 -50.37 -24.03
C GLU A 46 37.39 -51.09 -24.98
N GLY A 47 38.69 -51.03 -24.67
CA GLY A 47 39.74 -51.70 -25.46
C GLY A 47 40.24 -50.93 -26.69
N VAL A 48 39.76 -49.69 -26.93
CA VAL A 48 40.31 -48.85 -28.01
C VAL A 48 41.80 -48.54 -27.75
N ARG A 49 42.62 -48.78 -28.78
CA ARG A 49 44.07 -48.54 -28.75
C ARG A 49 44.59 -48.39 -30.18
N THR A 50 45.69 -47.66 -30.34
CA THR A 50 46.36 -47.53 -31.64
C THR A 50 46.66 -48.91 -32.25
N GLY A 51 46.29 -49.08 -33.52
CA GLY A 51 46.45 -50.31 -34.30
C GLY A 51 45.26 -51.28 -34.26
N ALA A 52 44.30 -51.11 -33.33
CA ALA A 52 43.06 -51.90 -33.29
C ALA A 52 42.14 -51.54 -34.47
N LEU A 53 41.31 -52.49 -34.92
CA LEU A 53 40.23 -52.22 -35.87
C LEU A 53 39.05 -51.61 -35.11
N LEU A 54 38.51 -50.49 -35.61
CA LEU A 54 37.40 -49.78 -35.00
C LEU A 54 36.17 -50.69 -34.83
N ALA A 55 35.93 -51.60 -35.79
CA ALA A 55 34.84 -52.57 -35.75
C ALA A 55 34.93 -53.55 -34.57
N ASP A 56 36.12 -53.78 -34.02
CA ASP A 56 36.33 -54.71 -32.91
C ASP A 56 36.22 -54.04 -31.53
N VAL A 57 36.39 -52.72 -31.47
CA VAL A 57 36.52 -51.95 -30.21
C VAL A 57 35.47 -50.83 -30.06
N ALA A 58 34.58 -50.67 -31.03
CA ALA A 58 33.50 -49.69 -31.00
C ALA A 58 32.17 -50.32 -31.42
N PRO A 59 31.02 -49.74 -31.02
CA PRO A 59 29.72 -50.22 -31.46
C PRO A 59 29.57 -50.17 -32.99
N SER A 60 28.77 -51.09 -33.54
CA SER A 60 28.58 -51.24 -34.99
C SER A 60 28.15 -49.94 -35.68
N TRP A 61 27.30 -49.13 -35.05
CA TRP A 61 26.83 -47.86 -35.60
C TRP A 61 27.98 -46.86 -35.87
N LEU A 62 29.03 -46.86 -35.04
CA LEU A 62 30.17 -45.96 -35.21
C LEU A 62 31.15 -46.51 -36.26
N ALA A 63 31.31 -47.83 -36.31
CA ALA A 63 32.13 -48.51 -37.30
C ALA A 63 31.54 -48.41 -38.72
N GLU A 64 30.23 -48.61 -38.85
CA GLU A 64 29.47 -48.45 -40.10
C GLU A 64 29.54 -47.00 -40.59
N ALA A 65 29.26 -46.03 -39.71
CA ALA A 65 29.39 -44.62 -40.04
C ALA A 65 30.81 -44.24 -40.48
N HIS A 66 31.83 -44.86 -39.90
CA HIS A 66 33.21 -44.65 -40.32
C HIS A 66 33.49 -45.25 -41.70
N ALA A 67 32.99 -46.44 -42.01
CA ALA A 67 33.14 -47.04 -43.34
C ALA A 67 32.46 -46.19 -44.43
N ASP A 68 31.24 -45.72 -44.16
CA ASP A 68 30.49 -44.84 -45.07
C ASP A 68 31.23 -43.53 -45.32
N ILE A 69 31.72 -42.90 -44.24
CA ILE A 69 32.47 -41.66 -44.35
C ILE A 69 33.82 -41.92 -45.01
N ALA A 70 34.56 -42.98 -44.70
CA ALA A 70 35.86 -43.26 -45.32
C ALA A 70 35.73 -43.54 -46.83
N GLY A 71 34.67 -44.23 -47.26
CA GLY A 71 34.43 -44.61 -48.66
C GLY A 71 33.91 -43.49 -49.57
N ALA A 72 33.46 -42.34 -49.03
CA ALA A 72 32.89 -41.25 -49.82
C ALA A 72 33.96 -40.44 -50.60
N PRO A 73 33.74 -40.08 -51.88
CA PRO A 73 34.71 -39.32 -52.69
C PRO A 73 35.03 -37.95 -52.08
N THR A 74 36.30 -37.55 -52.11
CA THR A 74 36.87 -36.36 -51.44
C THR A 74 36.53 -35.01 -52.11
N ASP A 75 35.86 -35.02 -53.27
CA ASP A 75 35.79 -33.87 -54.19
C ASP A 75 34.50 -33.03 -54.11
N VAL A 76 33.72 -33.18 -53.03
CA VAL A 76 32.57 -32.30 -52.76
C VAL A 76 32.88 -31.50 -51.50
N GLY A 77 32.92 -30.17 -51.64
CA GLY A 77 33.36 -29.21 -50.63
C GLY A 77 33.02 -29.62 -49.19
N ALA A 78 34.06 -29.69 -48.35
CA ALA A 78 34.03 -30.16 -46.97
C ALA A 78 33.14 -29.27 -46.08
N GLY A 79 31.83 -29.45 -46.20
CA GLY A 79 30.88 -29.12 -45.14
C GLY A 79 31.03 -30.13 -43.99
N PRO A 80 30.65 -29.76 -42.76
CA PRO A 80 30.67 -30.69 -41.63
C PRO A 80 29.81 -31.92 -41.97
N SER A 81 30.42 -33.11 -41.94
CA SER A 81 29.66 -34.36 -42.04
C SER A 81 28.74 -34.48 -40.84
N ALA A 82 27.49 -34.90 -41.07
CA ALA A 82 26.45 -34.94 -40.05
C ALA A 82 26.89 -35.82 -38.86
N ALA A 83 26.56 -35.37 -37.65
CA ALA A 83 26.81 -36.15 -36.45
C ALA A 83 26.02 -37.46 -36.48
N VAL A 84 26.64 -38.55 -36.03
CA VAL A 84 25.98 -39.84 -35.91
C VAL A 84 25.78 -40.14 -34.42
N ARG A 85 24.56 -40.56 -34.07
CA ARG A 85 24.15 -40.79 -32.69
C ARG A 85 23.96 -42.28 -32.43
N GLY A 86 24.46 -42.76 -31.31
CA GLY A 86 24.17 -44.11 -30.85
C GLY A 86 24.45 -44.31 -29.37
N ARG A 87 24.27 -45.55 -28.89
CA ARG A 87 24.55 -45.91 -27.49
C ARG A 87 25.95 -46.51 -27.35
N ILE A 88 26.61 -46.14 -26.26
CA ILE A 88 27.86 -46.73 -25.75
C ILE A 88 27.61 -47.02 -24.27
N GLY A 89 27.48 -48.29 -23.89
CA GLY A 89 26.99 -48.67 -22.56
C GLY A 89 25.59 -48.09 -22.26
N GLU A 90 25.43 -47.40 -21.13
CA GLU A 90 24.20 -46.68 -20.77
C GLU A 90 24.12 -45.25 -21.33
N ALA A 91 25.22 -44.72 -21.89
CA ALA A 91 25.28 -43.35 -22.40
C ALA A 91 24.76 -43.27 -23.85
N THR A 92 24.13 -42.14 -24.18
CA THR A 92 23.85 -41.76 -25.58
C THR A 92 24.92 -40.77 -26.01
N VAL A 93 25.62 -41.09 -27.10
CA VAL A 93 26.80 -40.36 -27.55
C VAL A 93 26.56 -39.84 -28.97
N ASP A 94 26.88 -38.56 -29.18
CA ASP A 94 26.97 -37.94 -30.50
C ASP A 94 28.43 -37.99 -30.98
N ALA A 95 28.65 -38.62 -32.14
CA ALA A 95 29.95 -38.72 -32.78
C ALA A 95 30.03 -37.77 -33.97
N PHE A 96 30.96 -36.82 -33.91
CA PHE A 96 31.19 -35.81 -34.94
C PHE A 96 32.43 -36.15 -35.75
N PRO A 97 32.28 -36.44 -37.04
CA PRO A 97 33.41 -36.77 -37.92
C PRO A 97 34.09 -35.50 -38.45
N SER A 98 35.43 -35.54 -38.50
CA SER A 98 36.26 -34.55 -39.17
C SER A 98 37.30 -35.28 -40.03
N ARG A 99 37.19 -35.15 -41.35
CA ARG A 99 38.14 -35.75 -42.30
C ARG A 99 39.42 -34.91 -42.36
N ALA A 100 40.56 -35.57 -42.26
CA ALA A 100 41.87 -34.99 -42.47
C ALA A 100 42.30 -35.14 -43.94
N ALA A 101 43.24 -34.31 -44.38
CA ALA A 101 43.72 -34.27 -45.77
C ALA A 101 44.45 -35.56 -46.20
N ASP A 102 44.91 -36.36 -45.24
CA ASP A 102 45.57 -37.65 -45.43
C ASP A 102 44.58 -38.84 -45.56
N GLY A 103 43.27 -38.56 -45.53
CA GLY A 103 42.21 -39.58 -45.62
C GLY A 103 41.79 -40.19 -44.28
N GLY A 104 42.40 -39.78 -43.16
CA GLY A 104 41.96 -40.18 -41.82
C GLY A 104 40.64 -39.48 -41.41
N VAL A 105 39.83 -40.15 -40.60
CA VAL A 105 38.62 -39.58 -39.98
C VAL A 105 38.85 -39.47 -38.47
N SER A 106 38.85 -38.23 -37.97
CA SER A 106 38.84 -37.97 -36.54
C SER A 106 37.41 -37.84 -36.03
N TRP A 107 37.04 -38.72 -35.11
CA TRP A 107 35.74 -38.73 -34.44
C TRP A 107 35.86 -38.06 -33.09
N ARG A 108 35.07 -37.00 -32.88
CA ARG A 108 34.86 -36.39 -31.56
C ARG A 108 33.59 -36.97 -30.94
N LEU A 109 33.69 -37.54 -29.75
CA LEU A 109 32.58 -38.16 -29.04
C LEU A 109 32.10 -37.23 -27.92
N VAL A 110 30.78 -36.96 -27.88
CA VAL A 110 30.16 -36.09 -26.87
C VAL A 110 29.08 -36.87 -26.12
N ASP A 111 29.23 -37.01 -24.81
CA ASP A 111 28.24 -37.64 -23.92
C ASP A 111 27.13 -36.63 -23.54
N ASP A 112 25.87 -37.01 -23.76
CA ASP A 112 24.71 -36.15 -23.50
C ASP A 112 24.37 -36.01 -21.98
N ARG A 113 25.04 -36.75 -21.08
CA ARG A 113 24.80 -36.67 -19.62
C ARG A 113 25.12 -35.30 -19.02
N GLU A 114 26.27 -34.72 -19.37
CA GLU A 114 26.69 -33.42 -18.84
C GLU A 114 25.76 -32.30 -19.30
N LEU A 115 25.36 -32.33 -20.57
CA LEU A 115 24.41 -31.38 -21.15
C LEU A 115 23.00 -31.49 -20.52
N ARG A 116 22.51 -32.71 -20.22
CA ARG A 116 21.25 -32.90 -19.49
C ARG A 116 21.31 -32.35 -18.07
N ASN A 117 22.41 -32.58 -17.35
CA ASN A 117 22.57 -32.07 -15.99
C ASN A 117 22.58 -30.54 -15.96
N VAL A 118 23.33 -29.90 -16.87
CA VAL A 118 23.35 -28.44 -17.01
C VAL A 118 21.98 -27.88 -17.40
N ARG A 119 21.27 -28.53 -18.34
CA ARG A 119 19.90 -28.12 -18.72
C ARG A 119 18.90 -28.29 -17.59
N ALA A 120 18.99 -29.38 -16.82
CA ALA A 120 18.14 -29.62 -15.67
C ALA A 120 18.40 -28.57 -14.57
N GLU A 121 19.66 -28.22 -14.31
CA GLU A 121 20.01 -27.18 -13.34
C GLU A 121 19.53 -25.80 -13.78
N LEU A 122 19.76 -25.44 -15.04
CA LEU A 122 19.26 -24.19 -15.61
C LEU A 122 17.72 -24.13 -15.60
N ALA A 123 17.03 -25.23 -15.89
CA ALA A 123 15.57 -25.29 -15.80
C ALA A 123 15.09 -25.09 -14.35
N ARG A 124 15.75 -25.71 -13.36
CA ARG A 124 15.46 -25.50 -11.93
C ARG A 124 15.68 -24.06 -11.50
N GLU A 125 16.79 -23.44 -11.91
CA GLU A 125 17.11 -22.05 -11.63
C GLU A 125 16.08 -21.10 -12.25
N ARG A 126 15.70 -21.31 -13.52
CA ARG A 126 14.64 -20.53 -14.19
C ARG A 126 13.30 -20.61 -13.49
N VAL A 127 12.86 -21.80 -13.08
CA VAL A 127 11.59 -21.98 -12.36
C VAL A 127 11.63 -21.21 -11.03
N ARG A 128 12.72 -21.31 -10.26
CA ARG A 128 12.87 -20.56 -8.99
C ARG A 128 12.84 -19.05 -9.22
N SER A 129 13.58 -18.57 -10.22
CA SER A 129 13.64 -17.14 -10.57
C SER A 129 12.27 -16.61 -11.03
N GLN A 130 11.49 -17.41 -11.77
CA GLN A 130 10.14 -17.06 -12.18
C GLN A 130 9.18 -16.95 -10.99
N ILE A 131 9.16 -17.94 -10.08
CA ILE A 131 8.32 -17.94 -8.88
C ILE A 131 8.64 -16.73 -8.01
N LEU A 132 9.94 -16.44 -7.78
CA LEU A 132 10.34 -15.27 -7.02
C LEU A 132 9.82 -13.96 -7.65
N ARG A 133 9.91 -13.83 -8.97
CA ARG A 133 9.41 -12.64 -9.67
C ARG A 133 7.90 -12.46 -9.49
N GLU A 134 7.15 -13.54 -9.61
CA GLU A 134 5.69 -13.56 -9.39
C GLU A 134 5.36 -13.13 -7.96
N VAL A 135 6.03 -13.74 -6.98
CA VAL A 135 5.95 -13.39 -5.55
C VAL A 135 6.17 -11.90 -5.29
N SER A 136 7.23 -11.34 -5.88
CA SER A 136 7.53 -9.91 -5.72
C SER A 136 6.48 -9.02 -6.34
N SER A 137 5.98 -9.37 -7.52
CA SER A 137 4.96 -8.59 -8.21
C SER A 137 3.66 -8.54 -7.40
N GLU A 138 3.26 -9.67 -6.81
CA GLU A 138 2.02 -9.76 -6.05
C GLU A 138 2.11 -9.09 -4.68
N LEU A 139 3.22 -9.29 -3.95
CA LEU A 139 3.40 -8.71 -2.62
C LEU A 139 3.56 -7.18 -2.66
N LEU A 140 4.26 -6.65 -3.66
CA LEU A 140 4.50 -5.21 -3.79
C LEU A 140 3.34 -4.46 -4.45
N ALA A 141 2.33 -5.16 -4.95
CA ALA A 141 1.14 -4.53 -5.53
C ALA A 141 0.14 -3.98 -4.50
N SER A 142 0.31 -4.31 -3.21
CA SER A 142 -0.62 -3.88 -2.16
C SER A 142 0.09 -3.24 -0.97
N LEU A 143 -0.47 -2.12 -0.49
CA LEU A 143 -0.10 -1.49 0.79
C LEU A 143 -1.06 -1.90 1.93
N ASN A 144 -1.77 -3.02 1.76
CA ASN A 144 -2.69 -3.54 2.76
C ASN A 144 -2.10 -4.75 3.47
N VAL A 145 -1.95 -4.67 4.80
CA VAL A 145 -1.31 -5.72 5.61
C VAL A 145 -1.99 -7.07 5.43
N ASN A 146 -3.32 -7.13 5.46
CA ASN A 146 -4.06 -8.39 5.33
C ASN A 146 -3.86 -9.02 3.94
N ARG A 147 -3.84 -8.21 2.88
CA ARG A 147 -3.56 -8.72 1.52
C ARG A 147 -2.12 -9.21 1.37
N CYS A 148 -1.15 -8.53 1.98
CA CYS A 148 0.24 -8.98 2.00
C CYS A 148 0.37 -10.31 2.75
N MET A 149 -0.32 -10.48 3.90
CA MET A 149 -0.32 -11.74 4.65
C MET A 149 -0.99 -12.87 3.86
N GLU A 150 -2.13 -12.59 3.21
CA GLU A 150 -2.84 -13.54 2.34
C GLU A 150 -1.96 -14.03 1.20
N ALA A 151 -1.37 -13.10 0.43
CA ALA A 151 -0.48 -13.43 -0.66
C ALA A 151 0.73 -14.24 -0.16
N THR A 152 1.34 -13.84 0.97
CA THR A 152 2.47 -14.56 1.58
C THR A 152 2.10 -16.00 1.93
N ALA A 153 0.98 -16.21 2.63
CA ALA A 153 0.53 -17.55 3.01
C ALA A 153 0.20 -18.41 1.78
N ARG A 154 -0.54 -17.85 0.81
CA ARG A 154 -0.91 -18.54 -0.43
C ARG A 154 0.30 -18.99 -1.23
N MET A 155 1.30 -18.12 -1.44
CA MET A 155 2.48 -18.46 -2.22
C MET A 155 3.39 -19.46 -1.50
N ALA A 156 3.49 -19.35 -0.17
CA ALA A 156 4.22 -20.32 0.62
C ALA A 156 3.59 -21.71 0.57
N ALA A 157 2.26 -21.80 0.68
CA ALA A 157 1.53 -23.05 0.53
C ALA A 157 1.55 -23.58 -0.92
N ALA A 158 1.62 -22.71 -1.93
CA ALA A 158 1.66 -23.14 -3.34
C ALA A 158 3.01 -23.75 -3.74
N HIS A 159 4.12 -23.26 -3.15
CA HIS A 159 5.46 -23.56 -3.65
C HIS A 159 6.41 -24.22 -2.64
N LEU A 160 6.10 -24.22 -1.34
CA LEU A 160 7.07 -24.59 -0.31
C LEU A 160 6.58 -25.64 0.67
N ALA A 161 5.29 -25.66 0.99
CA ALA A 161 4.74 -26.54 2.01
C ALA A 161 3.28 -26.88 1.72
N ASP A 162 2.77 -27.92 2.38
CA ASP A 162 1.36 -28.33 2.23
C ASP A 162 0.40 -27.33 2.92
N ALA A 163 0.91 -26.60 3.92
CA ALA A 163 0.26 -25.44 4.49
C ALA A 163 1.26 -24.39 4.97
N ALA A 164 0.81 -23.14 5.00
CA ALA A 164 1.55 -22.01 5.52
C ALA A 164 0.68 -21.18 6.47
N VAL A 165 1.31 -20.70 7.54
CA VAL A 165 0.72 -19.78 8.51
C VAL A 165 1.61 -18.56 8.66
N VAL A 166 1.04 -17.39 8.39
CA VAL A 166 1.71 -16.11 8.57
C VAL A 166 1.18 -15.48 9.86
N VAL A 167 2.09 -15.23 10.80
CA VAL A 167 1.80 -14.58 12.07
C VAL A 167 2.35 -13.16 11.98
N GLY A 168 1.47 -12.17 11.96
CA GLY A 168 1.87 -10.76 11.97
C GLY A 168 2.25 -10.29 13.38
N VAL A 169 2.66 -9.03 13.51
CA VAL A 169 2.97 -8.45 14.83
C VAL A 169 1.68 -8.22 15.63
N ARG A 170 1.80 -8.40 16.94
CA ARG A 170 0.73 -8.22 17.92
C ARG A 170 0.07 -6.85 17.82
N SER A 171 -1.27 -6.83 17.87
CA SER A 171 -2.11 -5.63 17.98
C SER A 171 -2.97 -5.75 19.24
N GLY A 172 -2.68 -4.94 20.26
CA GLY A 172 -3.32 -5.06 21.58
C GLY A 172 -2.90 -6.35 22.29
N ARG A 173 -3.82 -7.30 22.48
CA ARG A 173 -3.57 -8.65 23.03
C ARG A 173 -3.53 -9.76 21.96
N MET A 174 -3.93 -9.45 20.73
CA MET A 174 -4.16 -10.45 19.68
C MET A 174 -3.09 -10.40 18.61
N TYR A 175 -2.80 -11.54 17.98
CA TYR A 175 -1.96 -11.66 16.80
C TYR A 175 -2.83 -11.82 15.56
N PRO A 176 -2.62 -11.04 14.48
CA PRO A 176 -3.21 -11.37 13.19
C PRO A 176 -2.53 -12.64 12.65
N VAL A 177 -3.33 -13.63 12.31
CA VAL A 177 -2.89 -14.92 11.78
C VAL A 177 -3.58 -15.15 10.44
N THR A 178 -2.82 -15.57 9.45
CA THR A 178 -3.33 -15.97 8.13
C THR A 178 -2.88 -17.38 7.81
N ARG A 179 -3.82 -18.25 7.48
CA ARG A 179 -3.58 -19.68 7.22
C ARG A 179 -3.97 -20.01 5.79
N CYS A 180 -3.19 -20.85 5.13
CA CYS A 180 -3.51 -21.35 3.80
C CYS A 180 -2.98 -22.78 3.63
N VAL A 181 -3.84 -23.67 3.13
CA VAL A 181 -3.47 -25.01 2.66
C VAL A 181 -3.29 -24.96 1.15
N THR A 182 -2.38 -25.76 0.59
CA THR A 182 -2.16 -25.81 -0.87
C THR A 182 -3.46 -26.06 -1.62
N GLY A 183 -3.83 -25.14 -2.52
CA GLY A 183 -5.08 -25.23 -3.30
C GLY A 183 -6.37 -24.99 -2.51
N GLY A 184 -6.28 -24.66 -1.22
CA GLY A 184 -7.41 -24.33 -0.36
C GLY A 184 -7.70 -22.82 -0.25
N PRO A 185 -8.78 -22.44 0.44
CA PRO A 185 -9.06 -21.04 0.75
C PRO A 185 -8.02 -20.46 1.73
N VAL A 186 -7.91 -19.14 1.77
CA VAL A 186 -7.12 -18.44 2.79
C VAL A 186 -8.03 -18.04 3.95
N GLU A 187 -7.60 -18.32 5.17
CA GLU A 187 -8.31 -17.98 6.40
C GLU A 187 -7.55 -16.89 7.16
N GLN A 188 -8.27 -15.88 7.65
CA GLN A 188 -7.69 -14.78 8.42
C GLN A 188 -8.43 -14.59 9.72
N GLU A 189 -7.68 -14.50 10.81
CA GLU A 189 -8.23 -14.42 12.16
C GLU A 189 -7.30 -13.61 13.07
N LYS A 190 -7.85 -13.03 14.14
CA LYS A 190 -7.06 -12.49 15.25
C LYS A 190 -7.11 -13.48 16.41
N VAL A 191 -5.96 -13.98 16.83
CA VAL A 191 -5.85 -15.05 17.82
C VAL A 191 -5.08 -14.54 19.06
N GLU A 192 -5.57 -14.85 20.25
CA GLU A 192 -4.79 -14.71 21.48
C GLU A 192 -3.89 -15.94 21.57
N LEU A 193 -2.59 -15.76 21.40
CA LEU A 193 -1.62 -16.85 21.45
C LEU A 193 -0.41 -16.42 22.27
N ASP A 194 0.23 -17.41 22.89
CA ASP A 194 1.52 -17.28 23.55
C ASP A 194 2.62 -17.71 22.56
N PRO A 195 3.50 -16.81 22.08
CA PRO A 195 4.59 -17.17 21.18
C PRO A 195 5.55 -18.21 21.74
N GLU A 196 5.69 -18.31 23.07
CA GLU A 196 6.57 -19.30 23.72
C GLU A 196 5.99 -20.72 23.65
N SER A 197 4.69 -20.85 23.42
CA SER A 197 4.04 -22.16 23.22
C SER A 197 4.48 -22.89 21.95
N MET A 198 5.16 -22.20 21.03
CA MET A 198 5.67 -22.76 19.79
C MET A 198 7.19 -22.52 19.66
N PRO A 199 8.02 -23.57 19.58
CA PRO A 199 9.46 -23.43 19.42
C PRO A 199 9.85 -22.57 18.21
N GLY A 200 10.75 -21.59 18.42
CA GLY A 200 11.27 -20.72 17.36
C GLY A 200 10.34 -19.57 16.95
N LEU A 201 9.07 -19.56 17.36
CA LEU A 201 8.12 -18.51 17.01
C LEU A 201 8.42 -17.21 17.76
N ALA A 202 8.72 -17.29 19.06
CA ALA A 202 9.08 -16.14 19.86
C ALA A 202 10.34 -15.44 19.32
N GLU A 203 11.39 -16.19 18.98
CA GLU A 203 12.62 -15.67 18.40
C GLU A 203 12.36 -15.05 17.02
N ALA A 204 11.59 -15.72 16.17
CA ALA A 204 11.26 -15.22 14.84
C ALA A 204 10.44 -13.92 14.91
N LEU A 205 9.47 -13.83 15.81
CA LEU A 205 8.69 -12.61 16.04
C LEU A 205 9.52 -11.49 16.68
N ALA A 206 10.58 -11.83 17.41
CA ALA A 206 11.58 -10.88 17.90
C ALA A 206 12.61 -10.49 16.81
N GLY A 207 12.55 -11.10 15.62
CA GLY A 207 13.41 -10.79 14.49
C GLY A 207 14.76 -11.52 14.50
N PHE A 208 14.94 -12.46 15.43
CA PHE A 208 16.11 -13.31 15.43
C PHE A 208 15.85 -14.54 14.54
N PRO A 209 16.83 -14.97 13.72
CA PRO A 209 16.72 -16.26 13.08
C PRO A 209 16.60 -17.32 14.17
N PRO A 210 15.51 -18.14 14.19
CA PRO A 210 15.41 -19.20 15.16
C PRO A 210 16.57 -20.18 14.95
N VAL A 211 17.07 -20.77 16.05
CA VAL A 211 18.07 -21.85 16.00
C VAL A 211 17.58 -22.90 14.99
N PRO A 212 18.43 -23.42 14.09
CA PRO A 212 17.99 -24.14 12.89
C PRO A 212 16.86 -25.12 13.19
N SER A 213 15.71 -24.82 12.59
CA SER A 213 14.41 -25.47 12.70
C SER A 213 14.40 -26.84 12.04
N ARG A 214 15.50 -27.58 12.13
CA ARG A 214 15.56 -28.91 11.51
C ARG A 214 14.48 -29.82 12.09
N TRP A 215 14.07 -29.65 13.34
CA TRP A 215 13.06 -30.51 13.97
C TRP A 215 12.29 -29.73 15.05
N ILE A 216 11.09 -29.24 14.75
CA ILE A 216 10.06 -29.00 15.79
C ILE A 216 9.28 -30.30 15.88
N ASP A 217 9.21 -30.89 17.08
CA ASP A 217 8.36 -32.05 17.34
C ASP A 217 6.91 -31.68 16.96
N PRO A 218 6.30 -32.37 15.97
CA PRO A 218 4.91 -32.13 15.59
C PRO A 218 3.92 -32.21 16.75
N GLY A 219 4.23 -32.94 17.81
CA GLY A 219 3.41 -33.02 19.03
C GLY A 219 3.42 -31.75 19.89
N LEU A 220 4.33 -30.81 19.62
CA LEU A 220 4.43 -29.51 20.31
C LEU A 220 3.77 -28.37 19.52
N VAL A 221 3.09 -28.67 18.41
CA VAL A 221 2.40 -27.66 17.61
C VAL A 221 1.05 -27.32 18.24
N PRO A 222 0.80 -26.04 18.59
CA PRO A 222 -0.50 -25.63 19.08
C PRO A 222 -1.60 -25.78 18.02
N ASP A 223 -2.83 -26.09 18.45
CA ASP A 223 -3.98 -26.28 17.55
C ASP A 223 -4.24 -25.07 16.64
N TRP A 224 -4.01 -23.85 17.15
CA TRP A 224 -4.21 -22.63 16.37
C TRP A 224 -3.26 -22.52 15.16
N VAL A 225 -2.15 -23.26 15.12
CA VAL A 225 -1.24 -23.25 13.96
C VAL A 225 -1.77 -24.13 12.84
N VAL A 226 -2.58 -25.14 13.15
CA VAL A 226 -2.98 -26.16 12.18
C VAL A 226 -4.30 -25.74 11.53
N PRO A 227 -4.35 -25.50 10.20
CA PRO A 227 -5.60 -25.18 9.51
C PRO A 227 -6.60 -26.33 9.62
N GLU A 228 -7.90 -26.05 9.71
CA GLU A 228 -8.93 -27.09 9.87
C GLU A 228 -8.91 -28.09 8.70
N GLN A 229 -8.70 -27.63 7.47
CA GLN A 229 -8.64 -28.50 6.29
C GLN A 229 -7.38 -29.37 6.27
N PHE A 230 -6.37 -29.02 7.05
CA PHE A 230 -5.15 -29.80 7.19
C PHE A 230 -5.37 -31.05 8.06
N THR A 231 -6.34 -31.05 8.98
CA THR A 231 -6.58 -32.17 9.93
C THR A 231 -7.62 -33.18 9.43
N ALA A 232 -8.46 -32.82 8.46
CA ALA A 232 -9.62 -33.61 8.02
C ALA A 232 -9.31 -34.96 7.33
N GLY A 233 -8.03 -35.33 7.10
CA GLY A 233 -7.66 -36.43 6.18
C GLY A 233 -6.66 -37.50 6.66
N ARG A 234 -6.36 -37.63 7.97
CA ARG A 234 -5.22 -38.43 8.52
C ARG A 234 -3.82 -37.85 8.21
N ALA A 235 -3.70 -36.57 7.87
CA ALA A 235 -2.41 -35.93 7.67
C ALA A 235 -1.69 -35.76 9.02
N GLN A 236 -0.50 -36.35 9.14
CA GLN A 236 0.41 -36.09 10.26
C GLN A 236 1.45 -35.09 9.80
N ILE A 237 1.62 -34.00 10.56
CA ILE A 237 2.71 -33.04 10.34
C ILE A 237 4.02 -33.80 10.51
N GLY A 238 4.87 -33.78 9.48
CA GLY A 238 6.17 -34.46 9.45
C GLY A 238 7.34 -33.53 9.66
N SER A 239 7.25 -32.29 9.17
CA SER A 239 8.27 -31.28 9.38
C SER A 239 7.67 -29.88 9.39
N ILE A 240 8.35 -28.99 10.10
CA ILE A 240 7.91 -27.62 10.34
C ILE A 240 9.12 -26.71 10.22
N VAL A 241 8.94 -25.58 9.55
CA VAL A 241 9.96 -24.53 9.49
C VAL A 241 9.33 -23.23 9.93
N VAL A 242 9.99 -22.55 10.86
CA VAL A 242 9.66 -21.18 11.29
C VAL A 242 10.72 -20.23 10.76
N VAL A 243 10.30 -19.18 10.06
CA VAL A 243 11.21 -18.16 9.50
C VAL A 243 10.71 -16.76 9.87
N PRO A 244 11.59 -15.87 10.37
CA PRO A 244 11.21 -14.48 10.60
C PRO A 244 10.92 -13.76 9.28
N LEU A 245 9.96 -12.86 9.30
CA LEU A 245 9.70 -11.92 8.22
C LEU A 245 10.40 -10.60 8.59
N PRO A 246 11.61 -10.32 8.05
CA PRO A 246 12.34 -9.10 8.42
C PRO A 246 11.64 -7.87 7.84
N GLY A 247 11.43 -6.86 8.68
CA GLY A 247 10.94 -5.55 8.23
C GLY A 247 12.04 -4.49 8.24
N HIS A 248 11.66 -3.23 8.05
CA HIS A 248 12.57 -2.08 8.11
C HIS A 248 12.96 -1.77 9.57
N GLY A 249 13.98 -2.44 10.09
CA GLY A 249 14.52 -2.22 11.44
C GLY A 249 13.77 -2.93 12.58
N LEU A 250 12.54 -3.40 12.33
CA LEU A 250 11.76 -4.25 13.23
C LEU A 250 11.18 -5.46 12.47
N PRO A 251 10.95 -6.61 13.11
CA PRO A 251 10.31 -7.75 12.49
C PRO A 251 8.88 -7.42 12.03
N ALA A 252 8.54 -7.85 10.81
CA ALA A 252 7.20 -7.70 10.25
C ALA A 252 6.25 -8.81 10.71
N GLY A 253 6.81 -9.94 11.16
CA GLY A 253 6.08 -11.12 11.63
C GLY A 253 6.94 -12.38 11.52
N ALA A 254 6.30 -13.53 11.46
CA ALA A 254 6.91 -14.83 11.20
C ALA A 254 6.05 -15.63 10.21
N ILE A 255 6.68 -16.54 9.48
CA ILE A 255 6.00 -17.55 8.68
C ILE A 255 6.33 -18.94 9.22
N VAL A 256 5.29 -19.75 9.36
CA VAL A 256 5.34 -21.15 9.75
C VAL A 256 4.91 -21.99 8.56
N LEU A 257 5.72 -22.97 8.20
CA LEU A 257 5.45 -23.91 7.11
C LEU A 257 5.21 -25.30 7.67
N LEU A 258 4.16 -25.97 7.20
CA LEU A 258 3.77 -27.31 7.63
C LEU A 258 3.81 -28.27 6.45
N ARG A 259 4.53 -29.39 6.61
CA ARG A 259 4.62 -30.45 5.60
C ARG A 259 4.12 -31.78 6.16
N GLN A 260 3.34 -32.52 5.39
CA GLN A 260 2.80 -33.84 5.75
C GLN A 260 3.88 -34.94 5.59
N SER A 261 3.96 -35.93 6.50
CA SER A 261 5.08 -36.89 6.55
C SER A 261 4.93 -38.15 5.68
N ARG A 262 6.07 -38.65 5.17
CA ARG A 262 6.63 -39.94 5.65
C ARG A 262 8.16 -40.05 5.66
N GLU A 263 8.94 -39.33 4.83
CA GLU A 263 10.42 -39.43 4.82
C GLU A 263 11.22 -38.15 4.42
N ALA A 264 10.58 -37.02 4.05
CA ALA A 264 11.28 -35.85 3.49
C ALA A 264 11.23 -34.59 4.38
N VAL A 265 12.39 -34.20 4.91
CA VAL A 265 12.62 -32.91 5.60
C VAL A 265 12.84 -31.80 4.56
N PHE A 266 12.60 -30.54 4.92
CA PHE A 266 12.98 -29.40 4.09
C PHE A 266 14.49 -29.43 3.79
N SER A 267 14.84 -29.36 2.51
CA SER A 267 16.23 -29.29 2.03
C SER A 267 16.83 -27.89 2.24
N GLU A 268 18.16 -27.80 2.26
CA GLU A 268 18.86 -26.51 2.39
C GLU A 268 18.49 -25.52 1.28
N ALA A 269 18.22 -26.03 0.07
CA ALA A 269 17.78 -25.21 -1.07
C ALA A 269 16.35 -24.68 -0.87
N GLU A 270 15.44 -25.47 -0.29
CA GLU A 270 14.10 -25.01 0.06
C GLU A 270 14.16 -23.98 1.18
N GLU A 271 14.95 -24.22 2.24
CA GLU A 271 15.12 -23.23 3.31
C GLU A 271 15.68 -21.90 2.81
N ALA A 272 16.68 -21.95 1.91
CA ALA A 272 17.22 -20.75 1.28
C ALA A 272 16.14 -20.00 0.49
N PHE A 273 15.26 -20.72 -0.20
CA PHE A 273 14.14 -20.13 -0.91
C PHE A 273 13.07 -19.54 0.02
N VAL A 274 12.74 -20.22 1.12
CA VAL A 274 11.83 -19.70 2.16
C VAL A 274 12.38 -18.40 2.73
N ARG A 275 13.69 -18.32 3.00
CA ARG A 275 14.34 -17.08 3.47
C ARG A 275 14.21 -15.95 2.44
N LEU A 276 14.33 -16.23 1.15
CA LEU A 276 14.13 -15.22 0.09
C LEU A 276 12.68 -14.73 0.01
N LEU A 277 11.71 -15.64 0.12
CA LEU A 277 10.29 -15.28 0.22
C LEU A 277 10.03 -14.43 1.46
N ALA A 278 10.57 -14.85 2.61
CA ALA A 278 10.40 -14.18 3.89
C ALA A 278 10.92 -12.74 3.87
N VAL A 279 12.07 -12.49 3.23
CA VAL A 279 12.61 -11.14 3.05
C VAL A 279 11.65 -10.26 2.23
N ARG A 280 11.12 -10.78 1.12
CA ARG A 280 10.19 -10.03 0.26
C ARG A 280 8.85 -9.75 0.95
N ALA A 281 8.30 -10.77 1.59
CA ALA A 281 7.07 -10.67 2.38
C ALA A 281 7.24 -9.71 3.55
N GLY A 282 8.37 -9.80 4.27
CA GLY A 282 8.68 -8.91 5.38
C GLY A 282 8.79 -7.44 4.98
N VAL A 283 9.45 -7.14 3.85
CA VAL A 283 9.52 -5.77 3.30
C VAL A 283 8.13 -5.25 2.91
N ALA A 284 7.32 -6.07 2.24
CA ALA A 284 5.95 -5.69 1.84
C ALA A 284 5.05 -5.44 3.05
N LEU A 285 5.06 -6.36 4.03
CA LEU A 285 4.30 -6.24 5.28
C LEU A 285 4.75 -5.05 6.12
N SER A 286 6.05 -4.80 6.21
CA SER A 286 6.60 -3.64 6.91
C SER A 286 6.16 -2.34 6.24
N SER A 287 6.22 -2.27 4.91
CA SER A 287 5.77 -1.10 4.15
C SER A 287 4.28 -0.84 4.32
N ALA A 288 3.46 -1.90 4.21
CA ALA A 288 2.01 -1.82 4.42
C ALA A 288 1.66 -1.37 5.85
N ARG A 289 2.42 -1.82 6.86
CA ARG A 289 2.18 -1.43 8.26
C ARG A 289 2.55 0.03 8.53
N VAL A 290 3.73 0.46 8.07
CA VAL A 290 4.16 1.87 8.20
C VAL A 290 3.15 2.79 7.50
N TYR A 291 2.70 2.41 6.31
CA TYR A 291 1.68 3.17 5.59
C TYR A 291 0.36 3.21 6.36
N ALA A 292 -0.11 2.08 6.88
CA ALA A 292 -1.34 2.03 7.68
C ALA A 292 -1.26 2.87 8.96
N GLU A 293 -0.10 2.89 9.63
CA GLU A 293 0.14 3.72 10.81
C GLU A 293 0.18 5.21 10.45
N GLN A 294 0.84 5.58 9.35
CA GLN A 294 0.83 6.95 8.84
C GLN A 294 -0.60 7.42 8.53
N VAL A 295 -1.37 6.63 7.79
CA VAL A 295 -2.78 6.92 7.49
C VAL A 295 -3.58 7.06 8.78
N HIS A 296 -3.38 6.17 9.77
CA HIS A 296 -4.09 6.24 11.04
C HIS A 296 -3.75 7.49 11.85
N ILE A 297 -2.46 7.84 11.97
CA ILE A 297 -2.01 9.06 12.67
C ILE A 297 -2.59 10.30 11.99
N THR A 298 -2.48 10.38 10.67
CA THR A 298 -3.04 11.48 9.89
C THR A 298 -4.55 11.58 10.09
N ASP A 299 -5.28 10.46 10.05
CA ASP A 299 -6.72 10.43 10.29
C ASP A 299 -7.13 10.91 11.69
N VAL A 300 -6.40 10.50 12.73
CA VAL A 300 -6.64 10.94 14.11
C VAL A 300 -6.40 12.44 14.25
N LEU A 301 -5.27 12.94 13.75
CA LEU A 301 -4.94 14.37 13.81
C LEU A 301 -5.93 15.22 13.00
N MET A 302 -6.33 14.77 11.81
CA MET A 302 -7.28 15.51 10.97
C MET A 302 -8.69 15.51 11.55
N ARG A 303 -9.10 14.47 12.29
CA ARG A 303 -10.45 14.40 12.86
C ARG A 303 -10.71 15.50 13.89
N GLU A 304 -9.71 15.90 14.67
CA GLU A 304 -9.85 17.02 15.61
C GLU A 304 -9.96 18.38 14.92
N LEU A 305 -9.44 18.49 13.70
CA LEU A 305 -9.52 19.73 12.90
C LEU A 305 -10.87 19.90 12.20
N LEU A 306 -11.68 18.83 12.09
CA LEU A 306 -13.00 18.91 11.49
C LEU A 306 -13.98 19.71 12.38
N PRO A 307 -14.91 20.47 11.77
CA PRO A 307 -16.01 21.08 12.51
C PRO A 307 -16.85 20.03 13.26
N PRO A 308 -17.37 20.35 14.46
CA PRO A 308 -18.12 19.42 15.28
C PRO A 308 -19.49 19.12 14.67
N ALA A 309 -20.06 17.96 15.00
CA ALA A 309 -21.48 17.72 14.78
C ALA A 309 -22.29 18.63 15.72
N LEU A 310 -23.24 19.39 15.16
CA LEU A 310 -24.07 20.31 15.93
C LEU A 310 -25.41 19.65 16.29
N GLU A 311 -25.90 19.97 17.48
CA GLU A 311 -27.17 19.49 18.04
C GLU A 311 -28.01 20.68 18.55
N SER A 312 -29.24 20.42 18.98
CA SER A 312 -30.07 21.45 19.63
C SER A 312 -29.52 21.78 21.01
N VAL A 313 -29.25 23.06 21.28
CA VAL A 313 -28.67 23.56 22.54
C VAL A 313 -29.58 24.65 23.09
N HIS A 314 -29.93 24.58 24.38
CA HIS A 314 -30.82 25.54 25.04
C HIS A 314 -32.16 25.76 24.31
N GLY A 315 -32.63 24.70 23.65
CA GLY A 315 -33.83 24.70 22.81
C GLY A 315 -33.73 25.65 21.62
N ILE A 316 -32.55 25.76 21.02
CA ILE A 316 -32.28 26.44 19.75
C ILE A 316 -31.64 25.41 18.83
N ASP A 317 -32.08 25.35 17.58
CA ASP A 317 -31.61 24.34 16.64
C ASP A 317 -30.40 24.85 15.86
N TYR A 318 -29.27 24.16 16.01
CA TYR A 318 -28.03 24.43 15.29
C TYR A 318 -27.78 23.31 14.28
N SER A 319 -27.41 23.68 13.06
CA SER A 319 -26.96 22.71 12.06
C SER A 319 -25.77 23.26 11.29
N GLY A 320 -24.76 22.41 11.09
CA GLY A 320 -23.54 22.75 10.37
C GLY A 320 -23.27 21.73 9.25
N ARG A 321 -22.77 22.21 8.13
CA ARG A 321 -22.25 21.37 7.05
C ARG A 321 -20.93 21.95 6.55
N TYR A 322 -19.94 21.08 6.39
CA TYR A 322 -18.62 21.41 5.89
C TYR A 322 -18.28 20.49 4.73
N ARG A 323 -17.64 21.05 3.69
CA ARG A 323 -17.11 20.32 2.54
C ARG A 323 -15.74 20.87 2.19
N ALA A 324 -14.71 20.04 2.26
CA ALA A 324 -13.35 20.44 1.92
C ALA A 324 -13.13 20.55 0.41
N ALA A 325 -12.24 21.44 -0.04
CA ALA A 325 -11.96 21.78 -1.44
C ALA A 325 -11.61 20.59 -2.36
N SER A 326 -11.03 19.52 -1.82
CA SER A 326 -10.64 18.33 -2.59
C SER A 326 -11.06 17.06 -1.86
N ALA A 327 -11.49 16.03 -2.60
CA ALA A 327 -11.74 14.70 -2.04
C ALA A 327 -10.49 14.08 -1.37
N THR A 328 -9.28 14.52 -1.77
CA THR A 328 -8.02 14.11 -1.13
C THR A 328 -7.70 14.90 0.13
N ASP A 329 -8.13 16.16 0.18
CA ASP A 329 -7.81 17.07 1.29
C ASP A 329 -9.00 17.01 2.24
N ARG A 330 -8.90 16.17 3.27
CA ARG A 330 -10.00 15.98 4.23
C ARG A 330 -10.26 17.20 5.13
N ILE A 331 -9.45 18.25 5.03
CA ILE A 331 -9.37 19.41 5.93
C ILE A 331 -8.95 20.66 5.16
N GLY A 332 -9.40 21.81 5.65
CA GLY A 332 -9.30 23.09 4.95
C GLY A 332 -9.20 24.31 5.87
N GLY A 333 -9.36 25.50 5.30
CA GLY A 333 -9.33 26.78 6.02
C GLY A 333 -10.62 27.07 6.78
N ASP A 334 -11.75 26.65 6.22
CA ASP A 334 -13.08 26.85 6.80
C ASP A 334 -13.32 26.06 8.09
N PHE A 335 -14.00 26.67 9.05
CA PHE A 335 -14.47 26.02 10.27
C PHE A 335 -15.72 26.68 10.83
N TYR A 336 -16.39 25.97 11.72
CA TYR A 336 -17.39 26.56 12.60
C TYR A 336 -17.37 25.86 13.96
N ASP A 337 -17.80 26.56 15.00
CA ASP A 337 -17.97 26.02 16.35
C ASP A 337 -19.19 26.66 17.02
N VAL A 338 -19.81 25.88 17.92
CA VAL A 338 -20.84 26.34 18.84
C VAL A 338 -20.35 26.06 20.24
N TYR A 339 -20.28 27.10 21.08
CA TYR A 339 -19.87 27.05 22.47
C TYR A 339 -21.09 27.33 23.34
N PRO A 340 -21.77 26.27 23.84
CA PRO A 340 -22.92 26.41 24.73
C PRO A 340 -22.59 27.25 25.95
N ALA A 341 -23.55 28.05 26.38
CA ALA A 341 -23.43 28.74 27.65
C ALA A 341 -23.65 27.76 28.82
N ASP A 342 -23.04 28.05 29.98
CA ASP A 342 -23.17 27.23 31.21
C ASP A 342 -24.61 27.22 31.78
N SER A 343 -25.44 28.18 31.39
CA SER A 343 -26.84 28.27 31.80
C SER A 343 -27.74 28.69 30.64
N ASP A 344 -29.01 28.31 30.71
CA ASP A 344 -30.05 28.61 29.71
C ASP A 344 -30.26 30.13 29.50
N ASP A 345 -29.95 30.94 30.53
CA ASP A 345 -30.08 32.40 30.50
C ASP A 345 -28.84 33.12 29.92
N ALA A 346 -27.76 32.39 29.64
CA ALA A 346 -26.53 32.95 29.09
C ALA A 346 -26.45 32.77 27.56
N GLU A 347 -25.62 33.59 26.92
CA GLU A 347 -25.50 33.60 25.45
C GLU A 347 -24.59 32.46 24.98
N THR A 348 -25.12 31.58 24.12
CA THR A 348 -24.32 30.60 23.37
C THR A 348 -23.53 31.33 22.29
N PHE A 349 -22.22 31.11 22.24
CA PHE A 349 -21.36 31.75 21.26
C PHE A 349 -21.17 30.84 20.04
N VAL A 350 -21.34 31.41 18.86
CA VAL A 350 -21.22 30.71 17.58
C VAL A 350 -20.20 31.45 16.73
N VAL A 351 -19.34 30.70 16.06
CA VAL A 351 -18.37 31.23 15.10
C VAL A 351 -18.38 30.41 13.84
N LEU A 352 -18.28 31.09 12.70
CA LEU A 352 -17.87 30.51 11.42
C LEU A 352 -16.69 31.34 10.91
N GLY A 353 -15.65 30.68 10.41
CA GLY A 353 -14.47 31.36 9.92
C GLY A 353 -13.84 30.69 8.72
N ASP A 354 -13.13 31.49 7.94
CA ASP A 354 -12.33 31.05 6.80
C ASP A 354 -10.90 31.60 6.93
N VAL A 355 -9.93 30.68 6.93
CA VAL A 355 -8.51 30.98 7.00
C VAL A 355 -7.91 31.01 5.61
N CYS A 356 -7.29 32.14 5.26
CA CYS A 356 -6.68 32.32 3.96
C CYS A 356 -5.64 31.23 3.61
N GLY A 357 -5.82 30.67 2.42
CA GLY A 357 -5.03 29.59 1.83
C GLY A 357 -5.69 28.23 2.02
N LYS A 358 -5.06 27.17 1.52
CA LYS A 358 -5.68 25.84 1.43
C LYS A 358 -4.79 24.72 1.97
N GLY A 359 -5.41 23.57 2.22
CA GLY A 359 -4.75 22.34 2.65
C GLY A 359 -4.25 22.38 4.09
N LEU A 360 -3.28 21.51 4.41
CA LEU A 360 -2.83 21.24 5.78
C LEU A 360 -2.34 22.49 6.53
N GLU A 361 -1.64 23.41 5.87
CA GLU A 361 -1.14 24.63 6.52
C GLU A 361 -2.28 25.56 6.99
N ALA A 362 -3.37 25.65 6.21
CA ALA A 362 -4.55 26.41 6.60
C ALA A 362 -5.24 25.75 7.79
N ALA A 363 -5.44 24.42 7.72
CA ALA A 363 -6.08 23.64 8.78
C ALA A 363 -5.32 23.70 10.13
N VAL A 364 -3.99 23.71 10.12
CA VAL A 364 -3.19 23.90 11.35
C VAL A 364 -3.44 25.27 11.98
N LEU A 365 -3.53 26.31 11.16
CA LEU A 365 -3.85 27.66 11.64
C LEU A 365 -5.31 27.74 12.13
N THR A 366 -6.25 27.08 11.45
CA THR A 366 -7.63 26.91 11.89
C THR A 366 -7.70 26.32 13.30
N GLY A 367 -6.98 25.22 13.58
CA GLY A 367 -6.90 24.65 14.93
C GLY A 367 -6.36 25.64 15.98
N LYS A 368 -5.33 26.42 15.63
CA LYS A 368 -4.80 27.45 16.52
C LYS A 368 -5.82 28.57 16.78
N ILE A 369 -6.55 29.00 15.76
CA ILE A 369 -7.59 30.04 15.88
C ILE A 369 -8.73 29.56 16.76
N ARG A 370 -9.23 28.33 16.55
CA ARG A 370 -10.28 27.71 17.37
C ARG A 370 -9.88 27.67 18.85
N ASN A 371 -8.69 27.15 19.16
CA ASN A 371 -8.17 27.12 20.54
C ASN A 371 -8.01 28.52 21.15
N THR A 372 -7.62 29.51 20.34
CA THR A 372 -7.49 30.90 20.80
C THR A 372 -8.86 31.51 21.08
N ILE A 373 -9.87 31.24 20.23
CA ILE A 373 -11.25 31.67 20.44
C ILE A 373 -11.81 31.03 21.72
N GLU A 374 -11.59 29.73 21.91
CA GLU A 374 -12.00 29.01 23.12
C GLU A 374 -11.42 29.66 24.39
N ALA A 375 -10.13 29.98 24.39
CA ALA A 375 -9.49 30.70 25.50
C ALA A 375 -10.01 32.13 25.70
N LEU A 376 -10.59 32.73 24.66
CA LEU A 376 -11.15 34.09 24.67
C LEU A 376 -12.67 34.14 24.90
N LEU A 377 -13.34 32.99 25.07
CA LEU A 377 -14.78 32.91 25.38
C LEU A 377 -15.22 33.78 26.56
N PRO A 378 -14.43 34.00 27.64
CA PRO A 378 -14.79 34.93 28.70
C PRO A 378 -15.03 36.38 28.23
N PHE A 379 -14.59 36.74 27.02
CA PHE A 379 -14.80 38.05 26.40
C PHE A 379 -15.86 38.04 25.29
N ALA A 380 -16.56 36.92 25.05
CA ALA A 380 -17.53 36.77 23.95
C ALA A 380 -18.73 37.73 24.04
N ALA A 381 -19.02 38.29 25.22
CA ALA A 381 -20.04 39.34 25.37
C ALA A 381 -19.69 40.61 24.56
N ASP A 382 -18.41 40.86 24.30
CA ASP A 382 -17.91 41.99 23.51
C ASP A 382 -17.12 41.47 22.30
N HIS A 383 -17.82 41.32 21.17
CA HIS A 383 -17.24 40.82 19.92
C HIS A 383 -16.04 41.66 19.45
N LEU A 384 -16.08 42.99 19.63
CA LEU A 384 -14.95 43.84 19.25
C LEU A 384 -13.73 43.50 20.10
N LYS A 385 -13.90 43.38 21.42
CA LYS A 385 -12.81 43.03 22.32
C LYS A 385 -12.24 41.63 22.03
N LEU A 386 -13.10 40.63 21.82
CA LEU A 386 -12.67 39.27 21.47
C LEU A 386 -11.84 39.27 20.18
N LEU A 387 -12.33 39.92 19.12
CA LEU A 387 -11.63 39.99 17.84
C LEU A 387 -10.34 40.80 17.90
N THR A 388 -10.31 41.86 18.71
CA THR A 388 -9.10 42.66 18.97
C THR A 388 -8.02 41.80 19.64
N LEU A 389 -8.40 40.98 20.62
CA LEU A 389 -7.49 40.05 21.30
C LEU A 389 -7.02 38.94 20.35
N LEU A 390 -7.91 38.40 19.52
CA LEU A 390 -7.56 37.41 18.50
C LEU A 390 -6.58 38.01 17.46
N ASN A 391 -6.81 39.25 17.01
CA ASN A 391 -5.93 39.96 16.10
C ASN A 391 -4.51 40.08 16.67
N ASN A 392 -4.39 40.48 17.94
CA ASN A 392 -3.10 40.55 18.63
C ASN A 392 -2.38 39.20 18.66
N ALA A 393 -3.11 38.13 18.98
CA ALA A 393 -2.56 36.78 19.03
C ALA A 393 -2.04 36.33 17.66
N LEU A 394 -2.76 36.64 16.58
CA LEU A 394 -2.36 36.30 15.22
C LEU A 394 -1.18 37.15 14.72
N LEU A 395 -1.17 38.46 14.96
CA LEU A 395 -0.06 39.35 14.60
C LEU A 395 1.25 38.99 15.30
N SER A 396 1.18 38.47 16.53
CA SER A 396 2.37 38.01 17.27
C SER A 396 3.00 36.74 16.69
N SER A 397 2.29 36.05 15.80
CA SER A 397 2.73 34.80 15.21
C SER A 397 3.50 35.03 13.91
N ARG A 398 4.46 34.16 13.59
CA ARG A 398 5.30 34.27 12.37
C ARG A 398 4.55 33.97 11.06
N HIS A 399 3.23 33.83 11.07
CA HIS A 399 2.43 33.44 9.91
C HIS A 399 1.80 34.69 9.27
N SER A 400 1.99 34.88 7.97
CA SER A 400 1.41 36.01 7.20
C SER A 400 -0.03 35.74 6.75
N ARG A 401 -0.77 34.88 7.47
CA ARG A 401 -2.12 34.44 7.11
C ARG A 401 -3.15 35.18 7.94
N PHE A 402 -4.31 35.37 7.34
CA PHE A 402 -5.43 36.09 7.93
C PHE A 402 -6.68 35.22 7.95
N VAL A 403 -7.65 35.62 8.75
CA VAL A 403 -8.92 34.91 8.90
C VAL A 403 -10.08 35.90 8.75
N THR A 404 -11.12 35.47 8.05
CA THR A 404 -12.42 36.13 8.05
C THR A 404 -13.33 35.39 9.04
N LEU A 405 -14.14 36.12 9.82
CA LEU A 405 -14.99 35.51 10.85
C LEU A 405 -16.39 36.11 10.84
N ALA A 406 -17.40 35.28 10.98
CA ALA A 406 -18.73 35.69 11.40
C ALA A 406 -19.05 35.11 12.79
N LEU A 407 -19.49 35.98 13.69
CA LEU A 407 -19.76 35.67 15.09
C LEU A 407 -21.24 35.87 15.39
N ALA A 408 -21.83 35.00 16.21
CA ALA A 408 -23.15 35.20 16.77
C ALA A 408 -23.18 34.84 18.26
N SER A 409 -23.65 35.75 19.10
CA SER A 409 -24.08 35.45 20.47
C SER A 409 -25.58 35.24 20.46
N VAL A 410 -26.02 34.08 20.92
CA VAL A 410 -27.38 33.58 20.73
C VAL A 410 -28.00 33.28 22.09
N ARG A 411 -29.19 33.82 22.35
CA ARG A 411 -29.95 33.49 23.55
C ARG A 411 -31.43 33.37 23.24
N ARG A 412 -32.08 32.39 23.86
CA ARG A 412 -33.54 32.23 23.77
C ARG A 412 -34.23 33.20 24.74
N GLU A 413 -35.26 33.89 24.25
CA GLU A 413 -36.16 34.75 25.04
C GLU A 413 -37.60 34.28 24.85
N GLY A 414 -38.04 33.39 25.74
CA GLY A 414 -39.32 32.70 25.62
C GLY A 414 -39.37 31.86 24.35
N ASN A 415 -40.05 32.37 23.33
CA ASN A 415 -40.19 31.68 22.06
C ASN A 415 -39.58 32.44 20.87
N ARG A 416 -38.76 33.44 21.16
CA ARG A 416 -37.90 34.11 20.18
C ARG A 416 -36.46 33.77 20.48
N VAL A 417 -35.60 33.92 19.48
CA VAL A 417 -34.16 33.83 19.65
C VAL A 417 -33.57 35.19 19.35
N ARG A 418 -32.84 35.75 20.31
CA ARG A 418 -32.11 37.01 20.14
C ARG A 418 -30.67 36.70 19.78
N LEU A 419 -30.17 37.39 18.75
CA LEU A 419 -28.81 37.28 18.27
C LEU A 419 -28.13 38.64 18.32
N ARG A 420 -26.87 38.64 18.73
CA ARG A 420 -25.91 39.70 18.40
C ARG A 420 -24.97 39.14 17.36
N VAL A 421 -24.97 39.70 16.17
CA VAL A 421 -24.25 39.15 15.01
C VAL A 421 -23.22 40.16 14.54
N SER A 422 -22.02 39.68 14.21
CA SER A 422 -20.95 40.52 13.70
C SER A 422 -20.17 39.80 12.61
N SER A 423 -19.62 40.54 11.66
CA SER A 423 -18.72 40.03 10.63
C SER A 423 -17.39 40.80 10.64
N ALA A 424 -16.29 40.07 10.60
CA ALA A 424 -14.92 40.55 10.52
C ALA A 424 -14.31 40.13 9.17
N GLY A 425 -14.62 40.91 8.12
CA GLY A 425 -14.17 40.63 6.75
C GLY A 425 -14.84 39.43 6.09
N HIS A 426 -15.90 38.87 6.68
CA HIS A 426 -16.61 37.68 6.21
C HIS A 426 -17.91 38.07 5.48
N PRO A 427 -18.50 37.22 4.61
CA PRO A 427 -19.82 37.47 4.05
C PRO A 427 -20.87 37.78 5.13
N ALA A 428 -21.79 38.70 4.82
CA ALA A 428 -22.82 39.13 5.75
C ALA A 428 -23.78 37.95 6.04
N PRO A 429 -24.07 37.65 7.32
CA PRO A 429 -25.04 36.60 7.65
C PRO A 429 -26.42 36.91 7.09
N LEU A 430 -27.18 35.87 6.74
CA LEU A 430 -28.51 35.99 6.14
C LEU A 430 -29.60 35.59 7.13
N ILE A 431 -30.70 36.31 7.15
CA ILE A 431 -31.90 35.99 7.93
C ILE A 431 -32.98 35.50 6.98
N LEU A 432 -33.36 34.24 7.12
CA LEU A 432 -34.54 33.66 6.50
C LEU A 432 -35.75 33.89 7.41
N ARG A 433 -36.64 34.77 6.96
CA ARG A 433 -37.92 35.06 7.60
C ARG A 433 -38.93 33.98 7.29
N ALA A 434 -39.96 33.87 8.15
CA ALA A 434 -41.00 32.85 8.01
C ALA A 434 -41.86 33.02 6.73
N ASP A 435 -41.87 34.21 6.15
CA ASP A 435 -42.53 34.53 4.87
C ASP A 435 -41.66 34.20 3.63
N GLY A 436 -40.47 33.64 3.84
CA GLY A 436 -39.50 33.32 2.79
C GLY A 436 -38.64 34.50 2.34
N ARG A 437 -38.78 35.68 2.94
CA ARG A 437 -37.86 36.79 2.68
C ARG A 437 -36.49 36.49 3.26
N VAL A 438 -35.44 36.76 2.48
CA VAL A 438 -34.04 36.69 2.91
C VAL A 438 -33.51 38.10 3.09
N GLU A 439 -33.00 38.40 4.29
CA GLU A 439 -32.43 39.70 4.66
C GLU A 439 -30.95 39.56 4.99
N GLU A 440 -30.10 40.45 4.49
CA GLU A 440 -28.71 40.54 4.98
C GLU A 440 -28.66 41.30 6.31
N VAL A 441 -27.88 40.79 7.25
CA VAL A 441 -27.60 41.51 8.50
C VAL A 441 -26.58 42.62 8.23
N ASP A 442 -26.89 43.87 8.62
CA ASP A 442 -25.97 45.03 8.50
C ASP A 442 -24.80 44.90 9.48
N THR A 443 -23.85 44.05 9.09
CA THR A 443 -22.57 43.84 9.77
C THR A 443 -21.46 44.42 8.92
N ARG A 444 -20.44 44.95 9.58
CA ARG A 444 -19.25 45.51 8.93
C ARG A 444 -18.05 45.22 9.80
N GLY A 445 -16.93 44.88 9.20
CA GLY A 445 -15.69 44.72 9.94
C GLY A 445 -14.55 44.33 9.03
N VAL A 446 -13.34 44.42 9.57
CA VAL A 446 -12.11 44.11 8.84
C VAL A 446 -11.64 42.69 9.15
N LEU A 447 -10.97 42.06 8.19
CA LEU A 447 -10.31 40.77 8.37
C LEU A 447 -9.27 40.82 9.50
N ILE A 448 -9.06 39.68 10.17
CA ILE A 448 -8.26 39.56 11.38
C ILE A 448 -6.88 38.96 11.07
N GLY A 449 -5.82 39.49 11.69
CA GLY A 449 -4.44 39.01 11.56
C GLY A 449 -3.56 39.80 10.58
N VAL A 450 -4.06 40.91 10.01
CA VAL A 450 -3.30 41.75 9.05
C VAL A 450 -3.13 43.18 9.53
N LEU A 451 -4.21 43.79 10.04
CA LEU A 451 -4.21 45.20 10.39
C LEU A 451 -3.71 45.41 11.82
N PRO A 452 -2.99 46.52 12.09
CA PRO A 452 -2.73 46.98 13.45
C PRO A 452 -4.01 47.03 14.29
N THR A 453 -3.88 46.69 15.56
CA THR A 453 -4.99 46.47 16.48
C THR A 453 -5.88 47.69 16.69
N ASP A 454 -5.31 48.90 16.61
CA ASP A 454 -6.03 50.17 16.66
C ASP A 454 -6.94 50.42 15.45
N ARG A 455 -6.82 49.61 14.39
CA ARG A 455 -7.64 49.67 13.16
C ARG A 455 -8.69 48.58 13.08
N VAL A 456 -8.79 47.69 14.06
CA VAL A 456 -9.85 46.68 14.12
C VAL A 456 -11.16 47.40 14.43
N THR A 457 -12.08 47.39 13.47
CA THR A 457 -13.43 47.95 13.62
C THR A 457 -14.46 46.86 13.34
N ILE A 458 -15.57 46.90 14.08
CA ILE A 458 -16.70 46.01 13.84
C ILE A 458 -18.03 46.68 14.18
N THR A 459 -19.05 46.36 13.39
CA THR A 459 -20.45 46.69 13.62
C THR A 459 -21.18 45.41 14.00
N THR A 460 -21.74 45.40 15.21
CA THR A 460 -22.54 44.29 15.72
C THR A 460 -24.01 44.66 15.59
N ALA A 461 -24.78 43.84 14.89
CA ALA A 461 -26.21 44.00 14.72
C ALA A 461 -26.97 43.15 15.74
N ALA A 462 -28.08 43.68 16.25
CA ALA A 462 -29.04 42.91 17.03
C ALA A 462 -30.16 42.40 16.12
N VAL A 463 -30.43 41.10 16.16
CA VAL A 463 -31.46 40.44 15.34
C VAL A 463 -32.34 39.60 16.25
N ASP A 464 -33.65 39.72 16.10
CA ASP A 464 -34.60 38.79 16.73
C ASP A 464 -35.16 37.85 15.65
N LEU A 465 -35.10 36.54 15.93
CA LEU A 465 -35.74 35.49 15.15
C LEU A 465 -37.08 35.13 15.79
N ALA A 466 -38.14 35.19 15.00
CA ALA A 466 -39.41 34.59 15.33
C ALA A 466 -39.35 33.04 15.15
N PRO A 467 -40.30 32.30 15.73
CA PRO A 467 -40.37 30.83 15.56
C PRO A 467 -40.33 30.41 14.09
N GLY A 468 -39.45 29.45 13.77
CA GLY A 468 -39.24 28.96 12.41
C GLY A 468 -38.38 29.85 11.52
N GLU A 469 -37.86 30.98 12.03
CA GLU A 469 -36.88 31.82 11.32
C GLU A 469 -35.45 31.33 11.59
N THR A 470 -34.58 31.54 10.61
CA THR A 470 -33.20 31.03 10.61
C THR A 470 -32.20 32.15 10.34
N CYS A 471 -31.12 32.20 11.10
CA CYS A 471 -29.91 32.93 10.75
C CYS A 471 -28.90 31.97 10.12
N LEU A 472 -28.40 32.29 8.93
CA LEU A 472 -27.42 31.52 8.18
C LEU A 472 -26.07 32.26 8.17
N LEU A 473 -25.04 31.58 8.68
CA LEU A 473 -23.64 31.93 8.51
C LEU A 473 -23.07 31.04 7.40
N TYR A 474 -22.25 31.59 6.49
CA TYR A 474 -21.72 30.84 5.36
C TYR A 474 -20.39 31.41 4.90
N SER A 475 -19.46 30.55 4.46
CA SER A 475 -18.22 30.98 3.80
C SER A 475 -18.46 31.36 2.34
N ASP A 476 -17.56 32.18 1.80
CA ASP A 476 -17.58 32.60 0.40
C ASP A 476 -17.41 31.43 -0.58
N GLY A 477 -16.82 30.32 -0.15
CA GLY A 477 -16.78 29.08 -0.93
C GLY A 477 -18.15 28.57 -1.40
N VAL A 478 -19.26 28.96 -0.75
CA VAL A 478 -20.63 28.73 -1.26
C VAL A 478 -20.92 29.59 -2.49
N THR A 479 -20.65 30.89 -2.44
CA THR A 479 -21.01 31.84 -3.49
C THR A 479 -19.99 31.86 -4.62
N GLU A 480 -18.71 31.63 -4.32
CA GLU A 480 -17.62 31.54 -5.28
C GLU A 480 -17.53 30.16 -5.96
N ALA A 481 -18.31 29.17 -5.51
CA ALA A 481 -18.39 27.85 -6.13
C ALA A 481 -18.64 27.97 -7.65
N ARG A 482 -17.71 27.47 -8.47
CA ARG A 482 -17.78 27.55 -9.93
C ARG A 482 -18.41 26.30 -10.52
N GLY A 483 -19.29 26.50 -11.49
CA GLY A 483 -20.04 25.40 -12.08
C GLY A 483 -21.04 25.85 -13.15
N GLY A 484 -22.16 25.13 -13.23
CA GLY A 484 -23.21 25.34 -14.23
C GLY A 484 -22.88 24.73 -15.61
N PRO A 485 -23.68 25.04 -16.66
CA PRO A 485 -23.60 24.34 -17.96
C PRO A 485 -22.24 24.41 -18.65
N LEU A 486 -21.46 25.46 -18.40
CA LEU A 486 -20.11 25.66 -18.96
C LEU A 486 -19.00 25.46 -17.91
N GLY A 487 -19.35 25.29 -16.64
CA GLY A 487 -18.42 24.99 -15.54
C GLY A 487 -17.65 26.17 -14.95
N ASP A 488 -17.81 27.40 -15.46
CA ASP A 488 -17.00 28.57 -15.08
C ASP A 488 -17.77 29.66 -14.31
N VAL A 489 -19.08 29.50 -14.16
CA VAL A 489 -19.97 30.50 -13.55
C VAL A 489 -20.03 30.29 -12.04
N MET A 490 -19.78 31.35 -11.27
CA MET A 490 -19.96 31.35 -9.83
C MET A 490 -21.44 31.10 -9.46
N PHE A 491 -21.67 30.38 -8.36
CA PHE A 491 -23.01 30.16 -7.82
C PHE A 491 -23.69 31.50 -7.50
N GLY A 492 -22.96 32.38 -6.81
CA GLY A 492 -23.33 33.77 -6.56
C GLY A 492 -24.42 33.95 -5.49
N GLU A 493 -24.47 35.17 -4.95
CA GLU A 493 -25.41 35.55 -3.87
C GLU A 493 -26.88 35.38 -4.28
N GLN A 494 -27.25 35.74 -5.52
CA GLN A 494 -28.64 35.64 -5.95
C GLN A 494 -29.18 34.21 -5.90
N ARG A 495 -28.35 33.20 -6.26
CA ARG A 495 -28.78 31.79 -6.17
C ARG A 495 -28.84 31.32 -4.73
N LEU A 496 -27.92 31.77 -3.89
CA LEU A 496 -27.96 31.51 -2.46
C LEU A 496 -29.24 32.06 -1.84
N HIS A 497 -29.60 33.31 -2.11
CA HIS A 497 -30.84 33.94 -1.64
C HIS A 497 -32.08 33.19 -2.13
N ASN A 498 -32.14 32.84 -3.41
CA ASN A 498 -33.27 32.09 -3.96
C ASN A 498 -33.39 30.68 -3.37
N THR A 499 -32.26 30.01 -3.12
CA THR A 499 -32.28 28.67 -2.51
C THR A 499 -32.70 28.74 -1.05
N LEU A 500 -32.24 29.76 -0.33
CA LEU A 500 -32.57 29.97 1.07
C LEU A 500 -34.05 30.37 1.25
N SER A 501 -34.62 31.18 0.36
CA SER A 501 -36.04 31.57 0.42
C SER A 501 -36.99 30.37 0.28
N GLU A 502 -36.61 29.36 -0.50
CA GLU A 502 -37.33 28.09 -0.63
C GLU A 502 -37.32 27.24 0.66
N CYS A 503 -36.47 27.57 1.63
CA CYS A 503 -36.30 26.81 2.86
C CYS A 503 -37.14 27.34 4.04
N ALA A 504 -38.04 28.30 3.81
CA ALA A 504 -38.82 28.93 4.88
C ALA A 504 -39.58 27.91 5.73
N GLY A 505 -39.39 27.96 7.06
CA GLY A 505 -40.04 27.06 8.01
C GLY A 505 -39.47 25.63 8.06
N LEU A 506 -38.41 25.33 7.30
CA LEU A 506 -37.70 24.06 7.42
C LEU A 506 -36.81 24.03 8.68
N PRO A 507 -36.56 22.85 9.27
CA PRO A 507 -35.62 22.72 10.37
C PRO A 507 -34.19 23.04 9.92
N ALA A 508 -33.33 23.48 10.84
CA ALA A 508 -31.96 23.90 10.57
C ALA A 508 -31.16 22.90 9.71
N GLU A 509 -31.34 21.60 9.96
CA GLU A 509 -30.69 20.53 9.20
C GLU A 509 -31.14 20.48 7.74
N ALA A 510 -32.43 20.63 7.47
CA ALA A 510 -32.93 20.63 6.10
C ALA A 510 -32.48 21.89 5.33
N VAL A 511 -32.33 23.03 6.01
CA VAL A 511 -31.78 24.26 5.42
C VAL A 511 -30.33 24.03 4.96
N THR A 512 -29.45 23.55 5.85
CA THR A 512 -28.03 23.35 5.52
C THR A 512 -27.83 22.23 4.50
N GLU A 513 -28.61 21.14 4.58
CA GLU A 513 -28.59 20.06 3.60
C GLU A 513 -29.01 20.54 2.21
N ARG A 514 -30.11 21.31 2.12
CA ARG A 514 -30.58 21.86 0.84
C ARG A 514 -29.54 22.75 0.19
N LEU A 515 -28.90 23.64 0.96
CA LEU A 515 -27.83 24.51 0.47
C LEU A 515 -26.62 23.73 -0.02
N GLN A 516 -26.15 22.76 0.78
CA GLN A 516 -25.01 21.92 0.39
C GLN A 516 -25.30 21.10 -0.86
N MET A 517 -26.50 20.53 -0.96
CA MET A 517 -26.93 19.76 -2.13
C MET A 517 -26.93 20.61 -3.39
N VAL A 518 -27.54 21.80 -3.35
CA VAL A 518 -27.63 22.70 -4.51
C VAL A 518 -26.25 23.23 -4.92
N ALA A 519 -25.40 23.62 -3.97
CA ALA A 519 -24.03 24.03 -4.25
C ALA A 519 -23.20 22.88 -4.84
N THR A 520 -23.38 21.65 -4.36
CA THR A 520 -22.69 20.47 -4.90
C THR A 520 -23.15 20.12 -6.31
N GLN A 521 -24.45 20.17 -6.57
CA GLN A 521 -25.00 19.97 -7.92
C GLN A 521 -24.53 21.04 -8.90
N TRP A 522 -24.34 22.28 -8.43
CA TRP A 522 -23.81 23.36 -9.25
C TRP A 522 -22.38 23.08 -9.72
N VAL A 523 -21.52 22.65 -8.79
CA VAL A 523 -20.09 22.36 -9.04
C VAL A 523 -19.90 21.11 -9.91
N GLY A 524 -20.69 20.05 -9.70
CA GLY A 524 -20.49 18.77 -10.37
C GLY A 524 -19.13 18.15 -10.04
N ASP A 525 -18.39 17.70 -11.05
CA ASP A 525 -17.02 17.15 -10.92
C ASP A 525 -15.93 18.24 -10.99
N GLY A 526 -16.32 19.52 -10.98
CA GLY A 526 -15.40 20.66 -11.05
C GLY A 526 -14.63 20.89 -9.74
N PRO A 527 -13.48 21.58 -9.80
CA PRO A 527 -12.78 22.02 -8.59
C PRO A 527 -13.60 23.05 -7.83
N HIS A 528 -13.53 23.03 -6.51
CA HIS A 528 -14.18 24.02 -5.64
C HIS A 528 -13.28 24.36 -4.45
N ASP A 529 -13.61 25.44 -3.74
CA ASP A 529 -12.95 25.77 -2.48
C ASP A 529 -13.63 25.08 -1.29
N ASP A 530 -13.05 25.21 -0.11
CA ASP A 530 -13.71 24.82 1.13
C ASP A 530 -15.08 25.49 1.24
N THR A 531 -16.05 24.82 1.84
CA THR A 531 -17.41 25.34 1.99
C THR A 531 -17.92 25.01 3.39
N ALA A 532 -18.32 26.02 4.14
CA ALA A 532 -18.95 25.88 5.43
C ALA A 532 -20.26 26.66 5.47
N VAL A 533 -21.31 26.04 6.02
CA VAL A 533 -22.58 26.69 6.34
C VAL A 533 -23.00 26.30 7.75
N LEU A 534 -23.54 27.26 8.49
CA LEU A 534 -24.12 27.06 9.83
C LEU A 534 -25.46 27.78 9.93
N ALA A 535 -26.51 27.05 10.25
CA ALA A 535 -27.85 27.56 10.50
C ALA A 535 -28.15 27.59 12.00
N ILE A 536 -28.68 28.72 12.47
CA ILE A 536 -29.21 28.95 13.82
C ILE A 536 -30.70 29.20 13.68
N THR A 537 -31.55 28.26 14.10
CA THR A 537 -32.99 28.33 13.89
C THR A 537 -33.74 28.45 15.21
N ALA A 538 -34.65 29.42 15.28
CA ALA A 538 -35.60 29.50 16.38
C ALA A 538 -36.64 28.37 16.21
N PRO A 539 -36.82 27.47 17.20
CA PRO A 539 -37.72 26.34 17.03
C PRO A 539 -39.16 26.82 16.79
N PRO A 540 -39.94 26.10 15.96
CA PRO A 540 -41.34 26.45 15.71
C PRO A 540 -42.21 26.32 16.97
N THR A 541 -43.27 27.13 17.06
CA THR A 541 -44.27 27.16 18.16
C THR A 541 -45.11 25.90 18.29
N SER A 542 -45.13 25.04 17.26
CA SER A 542 -46.05 23.91 17.19
C SER A 542 -45.58 22.74 18.04
N HIS A 543 -46.40 22.38 19.03
CA HIS A 543 -46.43 21.06 19.66
C HIS A 543 -46.32 19.98 18.58
N HIS A 544 -45.15 19.36 18.45
CA HIS A 544 -45.09 18.02 17.89
C HIS A 544 -45.72 17.09 18.93
N VAL A 545 -46.99 16.74 18.71
CA VAL A 545 -47.48 15.42 19.12
C VAL A 545 -46.49 14.44 18.52
N ALA A 546 -45.69 13.82 19.37
CA ALA A 546 -44.85 12.71 18.99
C ALA A 546 -45.75 11.65 18.34
N VAL A 547 -45.61 11.49 17.02
CA VAL A 547 -46.12 10.32 16.31
C VAL A 547 -44.89 9.48 15.99
N ASP A 548 -44.84 8.37 16.72
CA ASP A 548 -44.09 7.14 16.52
C ASP A 548 -42.56 7.20 16.68
N GLY A 549 -42.14 6.69 17.85
CA GLY A 549 -40.76 6.53 18.22
C GLY A 549 -40.14 5.27 17.63
N HIS A 550 -38.93 5.45 17.12
CA HIS A 550 -37.90 4.42 17.11
C HIS A 550 -36.54 5.06 17.37
N THR A 551 -36.31 5.49 18.61
CA THR A 551 -34.95 5.64 19.14
C THR A 551 -34.37 4.24 19.36
N ARG A 552 -33.40 3.87 18.53
CA ARG A 552 -32.49 2.74 18.82
C ARG A 552 -31.68 3.09 20.07
N GLY A 553 -31.94 2.37 21.15
CA GLY A 553 -31.19 2.49 22.40
C GLY A 553 -29.70 2.26 22.20
N ARG A 554 -28.89 3.19 22.71
CA ARG A 554 -27.49 2.95 23.04
C ARG A 554 -27.44 1.97 24.21
N PHE A 555 -26.78 0.84 24.01
CA PHE A 555 -26.33 -0.02 25.11
C PHE A 555 -25.18 0.69 25.83
N ALA A 556 -25.33 0.82 27.14
CA ALA A 556 -24.23 1.07 28.06
C ALA A 556 -23.60 -0.28 28.43
N SER A 557 -22.33 -0.45 28.06
CA SER A 557 -21.30 -1.26 28.74
C SER A 557 -20.02 -1.21 27.93
#